data_AF-A0A370HPG8-F1
#
_entry.id   AF-A0A370HPG8-F1
#
_cell.length_a   1.000
_cell.length_b   1.000
_cell.length_c   1.000
_cell.angle_alpha   90.00
_cell.angle_beta   90.00
_cell.angle_gamma   90.00
#
_symmetry.space_group_name_H-M   'P 1'
#
loop_
_entity.id
_entity.type
_entity.pdbx_description
1 polymer ?
#
loop_
_entity_poly.entity_id
_entity_poly.type
_entity_poly.pdbx_seq_one_letter_code
_entity_poly.pdbx_strand_id
1 'polypeptide(L)'
;MVSDTPTPDGPVTVLLGGDVMLGRGVDQILPHPGDPILREPWARDARHYMEAAERANGPIPHPVDASWPWGQALTVLDRLAPSVRLINLETTITADGEFAPDKGIHYRMHPGNLAALAAFSPDVCALANNHILDFGHPGLRDTLDALAETGVGAAGAGKDLAHASEPVIVETEHRTRVIVASVADPSSGVRAAWAARPDAPGVWLVDVSSGRHAADRVTAGVLAHKRDNDIAIVSVHWGPNWGYGIARSETQFAHHLIDADVDIVHGHSAHHPRPIEIYRGKPILYGCGDVINDYEGIGGHEGAETALPDHVRFP
;
A
#
# COMPACT_ATOMS: atom_id res chain seq x y z
N MET A 1 17.17 -1.59 44.49
CA MET A 1 16.75 -2.02 43.14
C MET A 1 15.69 -1.04 42.70
N VAL A 2 16.05 -0.10 41.84
CA VAL A 2 15.09 0.80 41.20
C VAL A 2 14.38 -0.07 40.16
N SER A 3 13.08 -0.24 40.31
CA SER A 3 12.26 -0.92 39.31
C SER A 3 12.13 0.00 38.11
N ASP A 4 12.84 -0.32 37.02
CA ASP A 4 12.53 0.18 35.69
C ASP A 4 11.23 -0.49 35.23
N THR A 5 10.11 0.02 35.72
CA THR A 5 8.83 -0.14 35.04
C THR A 5 8.77 0.99 34.02
N PRO A 6 8.70 0.69 32.70
CA PRO A 6 8.53 1.72 31.69
C PRO A 6 7.33 2.60 32.05
N THR A 7 7.51 3.92 32.02
CA THR A 7 6.41 4.84 32.19
C THR A 7 5.46 4.70 30.99
N PRO A 8 4.14 4.59 31.17
CA PRO A 8 3.18 4.46 30.07
C PRO A 8 3.09 5.68 29.14
N ASP A 9 3.81 6.77 29.43
CA ASP A 9 3.56 8.12 28.89
C ASP A 9 4.54 8.54 27.76
N GLY A 10 5.03 7.57 26.98
CA GLY A 10 5.85 7.86 25.78
C GLY A 10 4.99 8.30 24.59
N PRO A 11 5.51 9.14 23.67
CA PRO A 11 4.79 9.47 22.44
C PRO A 11 4.63 8.23 21.57
N VAL A 12 3.42 7.97 21.08
CA VAL A 12 3.18 6.94 20.06
C VAL A 12 3.79 7.40 18.74
N THR A 13 4.61 6.54 18.14
CA THR A 13 5.23 6.78 16.84
C THR A 13 4.63 5.84 15.80
N VAL A 14 4.25 6.40 14.65
CA VAL A 14 3.74 5.61 13.52
C VAL A 14 4.68 5.78 12.34
N LEU A 15 5.18 4.66 11.83
CA LEU A 15 5.86 4.62 10.54
C LEU A 15 4.81 4.55 9.42
N LEU A 16 4.86 5.52 8.53
CA LEU A 16 4.01 5.63 7.35
C LEU A 16 4.83 5.26 6.10
N GLY A 17 4.86 3.97 5.76
CA GLY A 17 5.48 3.46 4.56
C GLY A 17 4.54 3.53 3.37
N GLY A 18 5.06 3.91 2.20
CA GLY A 18 4.29 3.89 0.97
C GLY A 18 4.22 2.49 0.34
N ASP A 19 4.42 2.43 -0.97
CA ASP A 19 4.10 1.26 -1.78
C ASP A 19 5.16 0.16 -1.57
N VAL A 20 4.69 -1.03 -1.20
CA VAL A 20 5.49 -2.23 -1.01
C VAL A 20 5.15 -3.21 -2.12
N MET A 21 6.08 -3.34 -3.07
CA MET A 21 5.96 -4.23 -4.22
C MET A 21 7.02 -5.32 -4.18
N LEU A 22 6.70 -6.44 -3.53
CA LEU A 22 7.57 -7.61 -3.43
C LEU A 22 7.37 -8.61 -4.58
N GLY A 23 6.52 -8.27 -5.55
CA GLY A 23 6.25 -9.12 -6.70
C GLY A 23 7.30 -9.02 -7.81
N ARG A 24 7.03 -9.69 -8.94
CA ARG A 24 7.84 -9.61 -10.16
C ARG A 24 9.34 -9.87 -9.88
N GLY A 25 10.23 -8.93 -10.18
CA GLY A 25 11.67 -9.13 -10.05
C GLY A 25 12.12 -9.47 -8.63
N VAL A 26 11.48 -8.86 -7.61
CA VAL A 26 11.78 -9.16 -6.20
C VAL A 26 11.36 -10.59 -5.84
N ASP A 27 10.19 -11.04 -6.28
CA ASP A 27 9.73 -12.41 -6.03
C ASP A 27 10.66 -13.46 -6.66
N GLN A 28 11.23 -13.15 -7.83
CA GLN A 28 12.13 -14.07 -8.55
C GLN A 28 13.48 -14.31 -7.86
N ILE A 29 13.93 -13.39 -7.00
CA ILE A 29 15.18 -13.58 -6.24
C ILE A 29 14.95 -14.26 -4.88
N LEU A 30 13.71 -14.43 -4.44
CA LEU A 30 13.36 -15.04 -3.15
C LEU A 30 13.34 -16.58 -3.21
N PRO A 31 13.28 -17.29 -2.06
CA PRO A 31 13.39 -18.75 -2.02
C PRO A 31 12.31 -19.53 -2.76
N HIS A 32 11.12 -18.96 -2.96
CA HIS A 32 9.98 -19.60 -3.61
C HIS A 32 9.48 -18.75 -4.80
N PRO A 33 10.24 -18.61 -5.90
CA PRO A 33 9.82 -17.78 -7.02
C PRO A 33 8.53 -18.33 -7.65
N GLY A 34 7.56 -17.44 -7.85
CA GLY A 34 6.31 -17.75 -8.56
C GLY A 34 6.50 -17.83 -10.08
N ASP A 35 5.40 -18.07 -10.79
CA ASP A 35 5.37 -18.03 -12.26
C ASP A 35 5.85 -16.66 -12.77
N PRO A 36 6.96 -16.60 -13.55
CA PRO A 36 7.53 -15.34 -13.99
C PRO A 36 6.75 -14.68 -15.14
N ILE A 37 5.72 -15.33 -15.71
CA ILE A 37 5.00 -14.75 -16.86
C ILE A 37 4.43 -13.38 -16.51
N LEU A 38 4.66 -12.41 -17.39
CA LEU A 38 4.09 -11.06 -17.34
C LEU A 38 3.24 -10.77 -18.58
N ARG A 39 2.33 -9.79 -18.47
CA ARG A 39 1.49 -9.30 -19.58
C ARG A 39 1.79 -7.84 -19.95
N GLU A 40 2.99 -7.39 -19.60
CA GLU A 40 3.41 -6.02 -19.82
C GLU A 40 3.88 -5.82 -21.28
N PRO A 41 3.71 -4.61 -21.84
CA PRO A 41 4.17 -4.32 -23.20
C PRO A 41 5.69 -4.47 -23.40
N TRP A 42 6.48 -4.26 -22.34
CA TRP A 42 7.95 -4.22 -22.37
C TRP A 42 8.62 -5.45 -21.77
N ALA A 43 7.94 -6.20 -20.90
CA ALA A 43 8.47 -7.42 -20.30
C ALA A 43 7.39 -8.53 -20.30
N ARG A 44 7.78 -9.73 -20.73
CA ARG A 44 6.92 -10.94 -20.67
C ARG A 44 7.34 -11.93 -19.60
N ASP A 45 8.44 -11.63 -18.92
CA ASP A 45 9.08 -12.48 -17.94
C ASP A 45 9.66 -11.61 -16.82
N ALA A 46 9.29 -11.87 -15.57
CA ALA A 46 9.70 -11.12 -14.40
C ALA A 46 11.21 -11.14 -14.16
N ARG A 47 11.92 -12.17 -14.65
CA ARG A 47 13.38 -12.25 -14.56
C ARG A 47 14.07 -11.17 -15.38
N HIS A 48 13.37 -10.54 -16.33
CA HIS A 48 13.89 -9.38 -17.05
C HIS A 48 14.26 -8.22 -16.11
N TYR A 49 13.47 -8.00 -15.05
CA TYR A 49 13.75 -6.97 -14.05
C TYR A 49 15.01 -7.30 -13.24
N MET A 50 15.17 -8.58 -12.85
CA MET A 50 16.40 -9.07 -12.21
C MET A 50 17.62 -8.84 -13.10
N GLU A 51 17.56 -9.28 -14.36
CA GLU A 51 18.67 -9.09 -15.31
C GLU A 51 18.99 -7.60 -15.55
N ALA A 52 17.98 -6.73 -15.56
CA ALA A 52 18.18 -5.28 -15.68
C ALA A 52 18.90 -4.71 -14.45
N ALA A 53 18.49 -5.11 -13.25
CA ALA A 53 19.14 -4.74 -12.01
C ALA A 53 20.59 -5.24 -11.96
N GLU A 54 20.84 -6.47 -12.40
CA GLU A 54 22.20 -7.04 -12.45
C GLU A 54 23.13 -6.34 -13.44
N ARG A 55 22.59 -5.93 -14.61
CA ARG A 55 23.36 -5.13 -15.58
C ARG A 55 23.77 -3.78 -15.02
N ALA A 56 22.92 -3.16 -14.20
CA ALA A 56 23.19 -1.85 -13.62
C ALA A 56 24.10 -1.92 -12.38
N ASN A 57 23.90 -2.92 -11.52
CA ASN A 57 24.47 -2.94 -10.17
C ASN A 57 25.44 -4.11 -9.90
N GLY A 58 25.59 -5.03 -10.86
CA GLY A 58 26.35 -6.27 -10.69
C GLY A 58 25.48 -7.44 -10.20
N PRO A 59 26.07 -8.65 -10.11
CA PRO A 59 25.31 -9.89 -9.84
C PRO A 59 24.51 -9.83 -8.53
N ILE A 60 23.28 -10.35 -8.57
CA ILE A 60 22.41 -10.49 -7.40
C ILE A 60 22.44 -11.96 -6.97
N PRO A 61 22.77 -12.29 -5.71
CA PRO A 61 22.66 -13.67 -5.24
C PRO A 61 21.20 -14.12 -5.34
N HIS A 62 20.93 -15.35 -5.77
CA HIS A 62 19.58 -15.90 -5.74
C HIS A 62 19.62 -17.43 -5.50
N PRO A 63 18.81 -17.96 -4.56
CA PRO A 63 17.87 -17.22 -3.73
C PRO A 63 18.55 -16.36 -2.66
N VAL A 64 17.97 -15.20 -2.34
CA VAL A 64 18.35 -14.36 -1.19
C VAL A 64 17.60 -14.75 0.08
N ASP A 65 18.12 -14.31 1.22
CA ASP A 65 17.39 -14.34 2.49
C ASP A 65 16.15 -13.41 2.44
N ALA A 66 15.10 -13.76 3.18
CA ALA A 66 13.85 -13.00 3.24
C ALA A 66 14.04 -11.53 3.65
N SER A 67 15.06 -11.22 4.45
CA SER A 67 15.38 -9.84 4.87
C SER A 67 16.14 -9.03 3.83
N TRP A 68 16.77 -9.68 2.84
CA TRP A 68 17.67 -9.05 1.89
C TRP A 68 17.05 -7.90 1.09
N PRO A 69 15.79 -8.00 0.58
CA PRO A 69 15.19 -6.92 -0.22
C PRO A 69 15.10 -5.59 0.54
N TRP A 70 15.00 -5.63 1.87
CA TRP A 70 14.87 -4.44 2.70
C TRP A 70 16.19 -3.75 3.00
N GLY A 71 17.32 -4.46 2.88
CA GLY A 71 18.65 -3.92 3.10
C GLY A 71 18.77 -3.06 4.37
N GLN A 72 19.22 -1.82 4.20
CA GLN A 72 19.45 -0.89 5.32
C GLN A 72 18.17 -0.37 5.98
N ALA A 73 17.00 -0.54 5.35
CA ALA A 73 15.73 -0.09 5.90
C ALA A 73 15.46 -0.75 7.26
N LEU A 74 15.74 -2.05 7.41
CA LEU A 74 15.54 -2.77 8.67
C LEU A 74 16.37 -2.16 9.81
N THR A 75 17.63 -1.80 9.55
CA THR A 75 18.46 -1.14 10.57
C THR A 75 17.95 0.26 10.94
N VAL A 76 17.34 0.98 9.99
CA VAL A 76 16.68 2.25 10.28
C VAL A 76 15.44 2.01 11.15
N LEU A 77 14.62 1.02 10.81
CA LEU A 77 13.44 0.64 11.60
C LEU A 77 13.80 0.22 13.02
N ASP A 78 14.84 -0.59 13.20
CA ASP A 78 15.32 -1.02 14.51
C ASP A 78 15.75 0.17 15.39
N ARG A 79 16.37 1.18 14.78
CA ARG A 79 16.77 2.40 15.48
C ARG A 79 15.60 3.32 15.81
N LEU A 80 14.62 3.42 14.90
CA LEU A 80 13.43 4.24 15.11
C LEU A 80 12.46 3.62 16.11
N ALA A 81 12.41 2.28 16.16
CA ALA A 81 11.51 1.48 16.98
C ALA A 81 10.07 2.03 16.99
N PRO A 82 9.43 2.17 15.81
CA PRO A 82 8.08 2.73 15.73
C PRO A 82 7.08 1.86 16.49
N SER A 83 6.13 2.50 17.18
CA SER A 83 5.06 1.79 17.89
C SER A 83 4.11 1.06 16.94
N VAL A 84 3.91 1.59 15.73
CA VAL A 84 3.09 1.00 14.67
C VAL A 84 3.75 1.18 13.31
N ARG A 85 3.72 0.15 12.47
CA ARG A 85 4.22 0.15 11.08
C ARG A 85 3.06 -0.07 10.12
N LEU A 86 2.73 0.97 9.36
CA LEU A 86 1.72 0.95 8.30
C LEU A 86 2.40 1.02 6.93
N ILE A 87 2.02 0.13 6.02
CA ILE A 87 2.47 0.13 4.62
C ILE A 87 1.29 0.04 3.65
N ASN A 88 1.45 0.49 2.41
CA ASN A 88 0.56 0.10 1.30
C ASN A 88 1.11 -1.18 0.65
N LEU A 89 0.46 -2.32 0.88
CA LEU A 89 0.85 -3.58 0.23
C LEU A 89 0.25 -3.62 -1.17
N GLU A 90 1.04 -3.24 -2.15
CA GLU A 90 0.64 -3.07 -3.55
C GLU A 90 1.03 -4.29 -4.38
N THR A 91 0.81 -5.48 -3.83
CA THR A 91 1.11 -6.76 -4.46
C THR A 91 0.11 -7.81 -4.02
N THR A 92 -0.42 -8.58 -4.97
CA THR A 92 -1.26 -9.74 -4.65
C THR A 92 -0.38 -10.91 -4.23
N ILE A 93 -0.71 -11.54 -3.11
CA ILE A 93 -0.05 -12.75 -2.61
C ILE A 93 -0.86 -13.96 -3.07
N THR A 94 -0.37 -14.68 -4.07
CA THR A 94 -1.04 -15.88 -4.61
C THR A 94 -0.08 -16.73 -5.43
N ALA A 95 -0.23 -18.05 -5.38
CA ALA A 95 0.49 -18.99 -6.24
C ALA A 95 -0.26 -19.23 -7.56
N ASP A 96 -1.55 -18.87 -7.61
CA ASP A 96 -2.50 -19.27 -8.63
C ASP A 96 -3.21 -18.04 -9.23
N GLY A 97 -4.28 -18.30 -9.98
CA GLY A 97 -5.18 -17.27 -10.50
C GLY A 97 -4.83 -16.79 -11.92
N GLU A 98 -5.87 -16.32 -12.59
CA GLU A 98 -5.76 -15.72 -13.92
C GLU A 98 -5.51 -14.22 -13.79
N PHE A 99 -4.64 -13.69 -14.66
CA PHE A 99 -4.44 -12.25 -14.79
C PHE A 99 -5.78 -11.55 -15.00
N ALA A 100 -6.04 -10.53 -14.18
CA ALA A 100 -7.17 -9.63 -14.40
C ALA A 100 -7.10 -9.06 -15.83
N PRO A 101 -8.19 -9.16 -16.61
CA PRO A 101 -8.20 -8.73 -18.00
C PRO A 101 -8.06 -7.21 -18.12
N ASP A 102 -7.58 -6.74 -19.26
CA ASP A 102 -7.47 -5.31 -19.60
C ASP A 102 -6.63 -4.48 -18.61
N LYS A 103 -5.67 -5.12 -17.93
CA LYS A 103 -4.66 -4.45 -17.10
C LYS A 103 -3.28 -4.69 -17.71
N GLY A 104 -2.44 -3.65 -17.70
CA GLY A 104 -1.10 -3.69 -18.29
C GLY A 104 0.00 -4.23 -17.37
N ILE A 105 -0.15 -4.08 -16.05
CA ILE A 105 0.87 -4.41 -15.04
C ILE A 105 0.24 -5.25 -13.94
N HIS A 106 0.90 -6.33 -13.53
CA HIS A 106 0.43 -7.23 -12.48
C HIS A 106 1.57 -7.59 -11.52
N TYR A 107 1.34 -7.44 -10.22
CA TYR A 107 2.27 -7.84 -9.17
C TYR A 107 1.77 -9.08 -8.45
N ARG A 108 2.57 -10.14 -8.54
CA ARG A 108 2.40 -11.39 -7.81
C ARG A 108 3.60 -11.63 -6.91
N MET A 109 3.36 -11.88 -5.63
CA MET A 109 4.32 -12.53 -4.75
C MET A 109 3.80 -13.95 -4.44
N HIS A 110 4.67 -14.94 -4.52
CA HIS A 110 4.32 -16.31 -4.14
C HIS A 110 4.08 -16.41 -2.62
N PRO A 111 3.05 -17.11 -2.12
CA PRO A 111 2.75 -17.21 -0.69
C PRO A 111 3.90 -17.81 0.14
N GLY A 112 4.71 -18.69 -0.45
CA GLY A 112 5.92 -19.21 0.19
C GLY A 112 6.96 -18.14 0.56
N ASN A 113 6.87 -16.95 -0.03
CA ASN A 113 7.77 -15.81 0.24
C ASN A 113 7.21 -14.85 1.31
N LEU A 114 6.16 -15.21 2.04
CA LEU A 114 5.55 -14.37 3.08
C LEU A 114 6.54 -13.94 4.18
N ALA A 115 7.60 -14.73 4.41
CA ALA A 115 8.70 -14.37 5.30
C ALA A 115 9.39 -13.04 4.89
N ALA A 116 9.41 -12.70 3.60
CA ALA A 116 9.96 -11.43 3.12
C ALA A 116 9.14 -10.25 3.62
N LEU A 117 7.80 -10.31 3.53
CA LEU A 117 6.93 -9.31 4.13
C LEU A 117 7.09 -9.27 5.67
N ALA A 118 7.13 -10.44 6.31
CA ALA A 118 7.28 -10.56 7.76
C ALA A 118 8.60 -9.97 8.29
N ALA A 119 9.66 -9.97 7.48
CA ALA A 119 10.95 -9.36 7.84
C ALA A 119 10.85 -7.84 8.08
N PHE A 120 9.92 -7.15 7.41
CA PHE A 120 9.60 -5.75 7.68
C PHE A 120 8.74 -5.58 8.95
N SER A 121 8.07 -6.66 9.36
CA SER A 121 7.14 -6.74 10.50
C SER A 121 6.09 -5.62 10.50
N PRO A 122 5.32 -5.42 9.42
CA PRO A 122 4.23 -4.45 9.41
C PRO A 122 3.16 -4.84 10.42
N ASP A 123 2.55 -3.87 11.10
CA ASP A 123 1.36 -4.11 11.92
C ASP A 123 0.10 -4.08 11.05
N VAL A 124 0.11 -3.21 10.02
CA VAL A 124 -1.02 -3.00 9.11
C VAL A 124 -0.55 -2.90 7.67
N CYS A 125 -1.20 -3.68 6.81
CA CYS A 125 -1.16 -3.53 5.36
C CYS A 125 -2.46 -2.85 4.88
N ALA A 126 -2.33 -1.66 4.31
CA ALA A 126 -3.37 -1.06 3.49
C ALA A 126 -3.44 -1.82 2.15
N LEU A 127 -4.62 -2.32 1.81
CA LEU A 127 -4.87 -3.17 0.64
C LEU A 127 -5.77 -2.49 -0.40
N ALA A 128 -6.38 -1.35 -0.07
CA ALA A 128 -7.18 -0.61 -1.04
C ALA A 128 -6.27 0.07 -2.06
N ASN A 129 -5.86 -0.67 -3.08
CA ASN A 129 -5.05 -0.20 -4.19
C ASN A 129 -5.43 -0.92 -5.49
N ASN A 130 -4.81 -0.52 -6.58
CA ASN A 130 -5.06 -1.05 -7.92
C ASN A 130 -4.42 -2.42 -8.18
N HIS A 131 -3.56 -2.94 -7.30
CA HIS A 131 -2.83 -4.20 -7.49
C HIS A 131 -3.34 -5.38 -6.66
N ILE A 132 -4.25 -5.16 -5.71
CA ILE A 132 -4.80 -6.24 -4.85
C ILE A 132 -5.70 -7.25 -5.59
N LEU A 133 -6.15 -6.90 -6.79
CA LEU A 133 -7.04 -7.72 -7.63
C LEU A 133 -6.39 -8.14 -8.94
N ASP A 134 -5.06 -8.14 -9.01
CA ASP A 134 -4.30 -8.52 -10.20
C ASP A 134 -4.58 -9.94 -10.67
N PHE A 135 -4.97 -10.81 -9.74
CA PHE A 135 -5.37 -12.20 -10.00
C PHE A 135 -6.82 -12.46 -9.60
N GLY A 136 -7.64 -11.41 -9.68
CA GLY A 136 -9.07 -11.44 -9.38
C GLY A 136 -9.38 -11.77 -7.92
N HIS A 137 -10.66 -12.08 -7.66
CA HIS A 137 -11.13 -12.43 -6.32
C HIS A 137 -10.43 -13.65 -5.68
N PRO A 138 -9.97 -14.67 -6.43
CA PRO A 138 -9.11 -15.70 -5.88
C PRO A 138 -7.82 -15.13 -5.29
N GLY A 139 -7.08 -14.31 -6.04
CA GLY A 139 -5.84 -13.69 -5.53
C GLY A 139 -6.07 -12.78 -4.32
N LEU A 140 -7.16 -12.00 -4.31
CA LEU A 140 -7.54 -11.21 -3.13
C LEU A 140 -7.78 -12.09 -1.91
N ARG A 141 -8.50 -13.21 -2.05
CA ARG A 141 -8.74 -14.15 -0.94
C ARG A 141 -7.45 -14.77 -0.45
N ASP A 142 -6.60 -15.26 -1.35
CA ASP A 142 -5.30 -15.82 -0.99
C ASP A 142 -4.44 -14.79 -0.23
N THR A 143 -4.51 -13.52 -0.62
CA THR A 143 -3.80 -12.42 0.07
C THR A 143 -4.34 -12.20 1.48
N LEU A 144 -5.66 -12.17 1.64
CA LEU A 144 -6.29 -12.03 2.96
C LEU A 144 -5.97 -13.21 3.87
N ASP A 145 -6.02 -14.44 3.34
CA ASP A 145 -5.71 -15.67 4.08
C ASP A 145 -4.22 -15.68 4.49
N ALA A 146 -3.30 -15.32 3.59
CA ALA A 146 -1.87 -15.23 3.89
C ALA A 146 -1.57 -14.19 5.00
N LEU A 147 -2.19 -12.99 4.94
CA LEU A 147 -1.99 -11.98 5.99
C LEU A 147 -2.55 -12.44 7.34
N ALA A 148 -3.72 -13.10 7.33
CA ALA A 148 -4.31 -13.64 8.56
C ALA A 148 -3.40 -14.67 9.26
N GLU A 149 -2.63 -15.47 8.52
CA GLU A 149 -1.65 -16.42 9.08
C GLU A 149 -0.48 -15.73 9.81
N THR A 150 -0.17 -14.48 9.46
CA THR A 150 0.93 -13.70 10.06
C THR A 150 0.50 -12.87 11.27
N GLY A 151 -0.81 -12.64 11.43
CA GLY A 151 -1.36 -11.70 12.41
C GLY A 151 -1.26 -10.22 11.99
N VAL A 152 -0.79 -9.93 10.78
CA VAL A 152 -0.76 -8.57 10.21
C VAL A 152 -2.18 -8.15 9.86
N GLY A 153 -2.57 -6.94 10.26
CA GLY A 153 -3.88 -6.39 9.94
C GLY A 153 -4.01 -6.01 8.46
N ALA A 154 -5.16 -6.33 7.86
CA ALA A 154 -5.49 -5.98 6.49
C ALA A 154 -6.64 -4.96 6.46
N ALA A 155 -6.40 -3.77 5.89
CA ALA A 155 -7.40 -2.72 5.79
C ALA A 155 -7.77 -2.41 4.34
N GLY A 156 -9.04 -2.12 4.07
CA GLY A 156 -9.49 -1.53 2.78
C GLY A 156 -9.79 -2.52 1.65
N ALA A 157 -9.65 -3.82 1.89
CA ALA A 157 -10.15 -4.86 1.01
C ALA A 157 -10.68 -6.02 1.85
N GLY A 158 -11.69 -6.74 1.34
CA GLY A 158 -12.34 -7.77 2.13
C GLY A 158 -13.22 -8.71 1.30
N LYS A 159 -13.78 -9.72 1.98
CA LYS A 159 -14.69 -10.70 1.36
C LYS A 159 -16.08 -10.14 1.01
N ASP A 160 -16.40 -8.97 1.55
CA ASP A 160 -17.58 -8.16 1.26
C ASP A 160 -17.31 -6.70 1.67
N LEU A 161 -18.28 -5.81 1.45
CA LEU A 161 -18.17 -4.39 1.79
C LEU A 161 -17.97 -4.15 3.29
N ALA A 162 -18.61 -4.95 4.16
CA ALA A 162 -18.48 -4.76 5.60
C ALA A 162 -17.03 -4.98 6.04
N HIS A 163 -16.43 -6.08 5.60
CA HIS A 163 -15.02 -6.40 5.89
C HIS A 163 -14.06 -5.42 5.21
N ALA A 164 -14.33 -5.01 3.96
CA ALA A 164 -13.47 -4.04 3.27
C ALA A 164 -13.48 -2.66 3.96
N SER A 165 -14.61 -2.29 4.59
CA SER A 165 -14.77 -1.02 5.32
C SER A 165 -14.38 -1.07 6.80
N GLU A 166 -14.03 -2.24 7.32
CA GLU A 166 -13.65 -2.42 8.72
C GLU A 166 -12.22 -1.87 8.93
N PRO A 167 -12.02 -0.94 9.88
CA PRO A 167 -10.68 -0.46 10.18
C PRO A 167 -9.90 -1.50 11.00
N VAL A 168 -8.59 -1.53 10.79
CA VAL A 168 -7.67 -2.27 11.67
C VAL A 168 -7.38 -1.43 12.91
N ILE A 169 -7.39 -2.05 14.08
CA ILE A 169 -7.08 -1.38 15.35
C ILE A 169 -5.84 -2.04 15.95
N VAL A 170 -4.77 -1.27 16.08
CA VAL A 170 -3.51 -1.71 16.72
C VAL A 170 -3.44 -1.12 18.12
N GLU A 171 -3.39 -1.99 19.13
CA GLU A 171 -3.15 -1.58 20.51
C GLU A 171 -1.65 -1.35 20.73
N THR A 172 -1.27 -0.16 21.20
CA THR A 172 0.13 0.16 21.52
C THR A 172 0.42 -0.07 23.00
N GLU A 173 1.70 -0.19 23.36
CA GLU A 173 2.14 -0.33 24.76
C GLU A 173 1.69 0.83 25.67
N HIS A 174 1.36 1.98 25.07
CA HIS A 174 0.94 3.21 25.75
C HIS A 174 -0.58 3.31 25.98
N ARG A 175 -1.33 2.21 25.83
CA ARG A 175 -2.82 2.19 25.88
C ARG A 175 -3.51 3.12 24.88
N THR A 176 -2.75 3.65 23.93
CA THR A 176 -3.24 4.40 22.78
C THR A 176 -3.48 3.39 21.67
N ARG A 177 -4.58 3.55 20.92
CA ARG A 177 -4.87 2.69 19.78
C ARG A 177 -4.66 3.46 18.49
N VAL A 178 -4.11 2.79 17.50
CA VAL A 178 -4.01 3.33 16.14
C VAL A 178 -5.08 2.63 15.30
N ILE A 179 -6.03 3.42 14.79
CA ILE A 179 -7.16 2.96 13.98
C ILE A 179 -6.84 3.30 12.53
N VAL A 180 -6.73 2.30 11.67
CA VAL A 180 -6.37 2.45 10.27
C VAL A 180 -7.51 2.00 9.38
N ALA A 181 -8.10 2.93 8.64
CA ALA A 181 -8.93 2.63 7.48
C ALA A 181 -8.12 2.78 6.20
N SER A 182 -8.48 2.05 5.15
CA SER A 182 -7.85 2.18 3.84
C SER A 182 -8.92 2.23 2.75
N VAL A 183 -8.79 3.19 1.83
CA VAL A 183 -9.70 3.38 0.71
C VAL A 183 -8.91 3.65 -0.57
N ALA A 184 -9.52 3.36 -1.71
CA ALA A 184 -8.97 3.72 -3.01
C ALA A 184 -9.92 4.63 -3.77
N ASP A 185 -9.36 5.46 -4.65
CA ASP A 185 -10.11 6.30 -5.58
C ASP A 185 -9.97 5.78 -7.02
N PRO A 186 -11.01 5.87 -7.87
CA PRO A 186 -10.89 5.45 -9.27
C PRO A 186 -9.76 6.14 -10.07
N SER A 187 -9.28 7.32 -9.66
CA SER A 187 -8.17 8.02 -10.34
C SER A 187 -6.83 7.28 -10.27
N SER A 188 -6.65 6.34 -9.34
CA SER A 188 -5.45 5.48 -9.23
C SER A 188 -5.54 4.18 -10.04
N GLY A 189 -6.53 4.07 -10.92
CA GLY A 189 -6.72 2.89 -11.77
C GLY A 189 -7.50 1.75 -11.12
N VAL A 190 -8.03 1.95 -9.90
CA VAL A 190 -8.96 1.00 -9.29
C VAL A 190 -10.29 1.04 -10.04
N ARG A 191 -10.65 -0.08 -10.67
CA ARG A 191 -11.86 -0.18 -11.50
C ARG A 191 -13.10 -0.26 -10.63
N ALA A 192 -14.20 0.37 -11.04
CA ALA A 192 -15.49 0.28 -10.32
C ALA A 192 -15.98 -1.18 -10.12
N ALA A 193 -15.66 -2.08 -11.06
CA ALA A 193 -15.99 -3.50 -10.96
C ALA A 193 -15.28 -4.24 -9.81
N TRP A 194 -14.22 -3.66 -9.27
CA TRP A 194 -13.42 -4.19 -8.16
C TRP A 194 -13.90 -3.69 -6.79
N ALA A 195 -14.88 -2.79 -6.75
CA ALA A 195 -15.46 -2.33 -5.50
C ALA A 195 -16.13 -3.50 -4.75
N ALA A 196 -15.83 -3.61 -3.46
CA ALA A 196 -16.53 -4.51 -2.57
C ALA A 196 -18.03 -4.16 -2.54
N ARG A 197 -18.88 -5.18 -2.48
CA ARG A 197 -20.34 -5.05 -2.36
C ARG A 197 -20.82 -5.82 -1.12
N PRO A 198 -22.05 -5.61 -0.64
CA PRO A 198 -22.56 -6.32 0.53
C PRO A 198 -22.43 -7.85 0.46
N ASP A 199 -22.41 -8.41 -0.74
CA ASP A 199 -22.36 -9.84 -1.04
C ASP A 199 -21.19 -10.24 -1.97
N ALA A 200 -20.22 -9.34 -2.19
CA ALA A 200 -19.10 -9.62 -3.08
C ALA A 200 -17.77 -9.03 -2.59
N PRO A 201 -16.66 -9.77 -2.73
CA PRO A 201 -15.35 -9.32 -2.31
C PRO A 201 -14.87 -8.12 -3.15
N GLY A 202 -13.93 -7.36 -2.60
CA GLY A 202 -13.29 -6.29 -3.34
C GLY A 202 -12.65 -5.24 -2.45
N VAL A 203 -12.41 -4.09 -3.05
CA VAL A 203 -11.77 -2.91 -2.44
C VAL A 203 -12.83 -1.95 -1.90
N TRP A 204 -12.54 -1.27 -0.79
CA TRP A 204 -13.34 -0.14 -0.34
C TRP A 204 -13.08 1.09 -1.23
N LEU A 205 -13.81 1.14 -2.34
CA LEU A 205 -13.70 2.19 -3.36
C LEU A 205 -14.52 3.42 -2.96
N VAL A 206 -13.89 4.59 -3.01
CA VAL A 206 -14.49 5.88 -2.65
C VAL A 206 -14.17 6.90 -3.73
N ASP A 207 -15.20 7.56 -4.26
CA ASP A 207 -15.03 8.71 -5.15
C ASP A 207 -14.65 9.96 -4.36
N VAL A 208 -13.36 10.29 -4.35
CA VAL A 208 -12.76 11.45 -3.67
C VAL A 208 -13.32 12.76 -4.23
N SER A 209 -13.74 12.79 -5.49
CA SER A 209 -14.32 13.99 -6.11
C SER A 209 -15.69 14.38 -5.55
N SER A 210 -16.39 13.43 -4.90
CA SER A 210 -17.61 13.69 -4.13
C SER A 210 -17.37 14.49 -2.83
N GLY A 211 -16.11 14.84 -2.51
CA GLY A 211 -15.74 15.78 -1.45
C GLY A 211 -16.26 15.34 -0.08
N ARG A 212 -16.99 16.24 0.61
CA ARG A 212 -17.51 16.00 1.97
C ARG A 212 -18.32 14.71 2.08
N HIS A 213 -19.17 14.40 1.11
CA HIS A 213 -20.02 13.22 1.21
C HIS A 213 -19.20 11.92 1.22
N ALA A 214 -18.13 11.86 0.44
CA ALA A 214 -17.20 10.74 0.45
C ALA A 214 -16.45 10.66 1.78
N ALA A 215 -15.93 11.79 2.27
CA ALA A 215 -15.22 11.86 3.55
C ALA A 215 -16.10 11.43 4.72
N ASP A 216 -17.35 11.90 4.80
CA ASP A 216 -18.31 11.56 5.86
C ASP A 216 -18.59 10.06 5.93
N ARG A 217 -18.64 9.35 4.78
CA ARG A 217 -18.81 7.89 4.77
C ARG A 217 -17.60 7.16 5.34
N VAL A 218 -16.39 7.61 4.99
CA VAL A 218 -15.15 7.01 5.49
C VAL A 218 -14.99 7.29 6.99
N THR A 219 -15.20 8.53 7.41
CA THR A 219 -15.07 8.90 8.83
C THR A 219 -16.14 8.25 9.70
N ALA A 220 -17.37 8.04 9.21
CA ALA A 220 -18.37 7.29 9.97
C ALA A 220 -17.88 5.88 10.34
N GLY A 221 -17.19 5.20 9.42
CA GLY A 221 -16.58 3.88 9.67
C GLY A 221 -15.48 3.97 10.72
N VAL A 222 -14.54 4.91 10.58
CA VAL A 222 -13.41 5.08 11.52
C VAL A 222 -13.88 5.49 12.92
N LEU A 223 -14.73 6.51 12.99
CA LEU A 223 -15.16 7.12 14.25
C LEU A 223 -16.10 6.21 15.06
N ALA A 224 -16.76 5.23 14.44
CA ALA A 224 -17.50 4.20 15.16
C ALA A 224 -16.61 3.39 16.12
N HIS A 225 -15.30 3.33 15.87
CA HIS A 225 -14.33 2.64 16.71
C HIS A 225 -13.46 3.58 17.55
N LYS A 226 -13.40 4.87 17.20
CA LYS A 226 -12.54 5.86 17.86
C LYS A 226 -13.04 6.23 19.25
N ARG A 227 -12.11 6.33 20.19
CA ARG A 227 -12.27 6.80 21.57
C ARG A 227 -11.26 7.91 21.83
N ASP A 228 -11.42 8.56 22.99
CA ASP A 228 -10.43 9.52 23.48
C ASP A 228 -9.04 8.87 23.52
N ASN A 229 -8.03 9.63 23.10
CA ASN A 229 -6.62 9.25 22.97
C ASN A 229 -6.28 8.27 21.83
N ASP A 230 -7.23 7.82 21.01
CA ASP A 230 -6.89 7.05 19.80
C ASP A 230 -6.36 7.96 18.69
N ILE A 231 -5.51 7.39 17.83
CA ILE A 231 -5.01 8.01 16.61
C ILE A 231 -5.72 7.37 15.42
N ALA A 232 -6.46 8.15 14.64
CA ALA A 232 -7.14 7.72 13.43
C ALA A 232 -6.32 8.06 12.18
N ILE A 233 -6.05 7.05 11.36
CA ILE A 233 -5.33 7.16 10.09
C ILE A 233 -6.25 6.69 8.98
N VAL A 234 -6.34 7.50 7.91
CA VAL A 234 -6.96 7.07 6.67
C VAL A 234 -5.89 6.96 5.59
N SER A 235 -5.66 5.73 5.16
CA SER A 235 -4.78 5.36 4.05
C SER A 235 -5.56 5.54 2.74
N VAL A 236 -5.04 6.33 1.79
CA VAL A 236 -5.76 6.64 0.55
C VAL A 236 -4.89 6.44 -0.69
N HIS A 237 -5.33 5.53 -1.56
CA HIS A 237 -4.68 5.27 -2.83
C HIS A 237 -5.39 6.07 -3.96
N TRP A 238 -4.87 7.26 -4.29
CA TRP A 238 -5.49 8.21 -5.23
C TRP A 238 -4.48 8.77 -6.24
N GLY A 239 -5.01 9.38 -7.31
CA GLY A 239 -4.23 10.08 -8.32
C GLY A 239 -3.49 9.12 -9.25
N PRO A 240 -2.93 9.63 -10.36
CA PRO A 240 -2.18 8.81 -11.30
C PRO A 240 -0.79 8.45 -10.76
N ASN A 241 -0.30 7.28 -11.16
CA ASN A 241 1.11 6.90 -10.98
C ASN A 241 2.01 7.94 -11.68
N TRP A 242 3.14 8.29 -11.05
CA TRP A 242 4.15 9.24 -11.56
C TRP A 242 3.71 10.72 -11.70
N GLY A 243 2.54 11.08 -11.17
CA GLY A 243 2.05 12.45 -11.17
C GLY A 243 2.47 13.26 -9.93
N TYR A 244 3.12 14.41 -10.12
CA TYR A 244 3.40 15.35 -9.02
C TYR A 244 2.22 16.27 -8.66
N GLY A 245 1.25 16.40 -9.56
CA GLY A 245 0.07 17.23 -9.33
C GLY A 245 -0.80 16.69 -8.19
N ILE A 246 -1.26 17.58 -7.32
CA ILE A 246 -2.29 17.28 -6.32
C ILE A 246 -3.60 17.89 -6.82
N ALA A 247 -4.61 17.04 -7.02
CA ALA A 247 -5.90 17.53 -7.48
C ALA A 247 -6.63 18.27 -6.36
N ARG A 248 -7.42 19.30 -6.71
CA ARG A 248 -8.22 20.04 -5.72
C ARG A 248 -9.16 19.11 -4.93
N SER A 249 -9.69 18.08 -5.57
CA SER A 249 -10.53 17.06 -4.92
C SER A 249 -9.76 16.28 -3.84
N GLU A 250 -8.50 15.91 -4.08
CA GLU A 250 -7.64 15.23 -3.11
C GLU A 250 -7.44 16.11 -1.86
N THR A 251 -7.05 17.38 -2.06
CA THR A 251 -6.90 18.33 -0.94
C THR A 251 -8.19 18.53 -0.17
N GLN A 252 -9.32 18.74 -0.86
CA GLN A 252 -10.60 18.95 -0.20
C GLN A 252 -11.07 17.72 0.59
N PHE A 253 -10.90 16.53 0.04
CA PHE A 253 -11.23 15.29 0.72
C PHE A 253 -10.34 15.07 1.95
N ALA A 254 -9.02 15.28 1.83
CA ALA A 254 -8.10 15.17 2.96
C ALA A 254 -8.44 16.18 4.08
N HIS A 255 -8.75 17.43 3.73
CA HIS A 255 -9.19 18.44 4.70
C HIS A 255 -10.50 18.02 5.38
N HIS A 256 -11.46 17.45 4.64
CA HIS A 256 -12.71 16.96 5.22
C HIS A 256 -12.53 15.78 6.17
N LEU A 257 -11.60 14.86 5.88
CA LEU A 257 -11.23 13.79 6.81
C LEU A 257 -10.69 14.38 8.12
N ILE A 258 -9.74 15.32 8.03
CA ILE A 258 -9.15 15.98 9.21
C ILE A 258 -10.19 16.79 10.00
N ASP A 259 -11.05 17.54 9.33
CA ASP A 259 -12.16 18.28 9.95
C ASP A 259 -13.14 17.35 10.69
N ALA A 260 -13.24 16.09 10.25
CA ALA A 260 -14.06 15.03 10.87
C ALA A 260 -13.25 14.14 11.82
N ASP A 261 -12.20 14.67 12.44
CA ASP A 261 -11.42 14.02 13.49
C ASP A 261 -10.59 12.78 13.08
N VAL A 262 -10.24 12.67 11.80
CA VAL A 262 -9.06 11.88 11.39
C VAL A 262 -7.80 12.64 11.82
N ASP A 263 -6.75 11.93 12.23
CA ASP A 263 -5.50 12.52 12.72
C ASP A 263 -4.40 12.56 11.66
N ILE A 264 -4.38 11.58 10.75
CA ILE A 264 -3.36 11.46 9.70
C ILE A 264 -4.03 11.00 8.39
N VAL A 265 -3.66 11.64 7.28
CA VAL A 265 -3.97 11.13 5.94
C VAL A 265 -2.69 10.60 5.31
N HIS A 266 -2.73 9.32 4.92
CA HIS A 266 -1.59 8.55 4.42
C HIS A 266 -1.83 8.21 2.95
N GLY A 267 -1.29 8.99 2.02
CA GLY A 267 -1.52 8.84 0.58
C GLY A 267 -0.43 8.06 -0.17
N HIS A 268 -0.80 7.38 -1.25
CA HIS A 268 0.12 6.56 -2.11
C HIS A 268 -0.26 6.63 -3.59
N SER A 269 0.12 5.62 -4.41
CA SER A 269 -0.11 5.47 -5.85
C SER A 269 0.86 6.21 -6.77
N ALA A 270 1.39 7.35 -6.33
CA ALA A 270 2.29 8.15 -7.16
C ALA A 270 3.65 7.47 -7.45
N HIS A 271 4.06 6.47 -6.65
CA HIS A 271 5.39 5.84 -6.66
C HIS A 271 6.58 6.78 -6.41
N HIS A 272 6.31 8.03 -6.05
CA HIS A 272 7.31 8.97 -5.55
C HIS A 272 6.69 9.81 -4.44
N PRO A 273 7.53 10.38 -3.55
CA PRO A 273 7.05 11.33 -2.57
C PRO A 273 6.33 12.51 -3.23
N ARG A 274 5.14 12.84 -2.73
CA ARG A 274 4.39 14.07 -3.02
C ARG A 274 4.45 15.01 -1.81
N PRO A 275 4.07 16.29 -1.96
CA PRO A 275 4.09 17.24 -0.86
C PRO A 275 3.41 16.73 0.43
N ILE A 276 3.92 17.22 1.56
CA ILE A 276 3.32 17.03 2.88
C ILE A 276 2.70 18.36 3.31
N GLU A 277 1.45 18.31 3.77
CA GLU A 277 0.73 19.46 4.31
C GLU A 277 0.45 19.25 5.80
N ILE A 278 0.63 20.30 6.60
CA ILE A 278 0.14 20.33 7.99
C ILE A 278 -1.14 21.16 8.01
N TYR A 279 -2.29 20.48 8.05
CA TYR A 279 -3.60 21.10 8.08
C TYR A 279 -4.19 21.00 9.50
N ARG A 280 -4.48 22.13 10.14
CA ARG A 280 -4.95 22.20 11.54
C ARG A 280 -4.06 21.44 12.53
N GLY A 281 -2.75 21.44 12.29
CA GLY A 281 -1.77 20.73 13.13
C GLY A 281 -1.67 19.22 12.88
N LYS A 282 -2.40 18.69 11.90
CA LYS A 282 -2.44 17.27 11.54
C LYS A 282 -1.80 17.03 10.17
N PRO A 283 -0.95 15.99 9.99
CA PRO A 283 -0.24 15.76 8.75
C PRO A 283 -1.11 15.10 7.67
N ILE A 284 -0.94 15.57 6.45
CA ILE A 284 -1.48 15.00 5.21
C ILE A 284 -0.30 14.70 4.31
N LEU A 285 -0.02 13.42 4.08
CA LEU A 285 0.98 12.95 3.12
C LEU A 285 0.24 12.65 1.82
N TYR A 286 0.44 13.45 0.78
CA TYR A 286 -0.29 13.23 -0.48
C TYR A 286 0.21 12.01 -1.26
N GLY A 287 1.44 11.56 -0.99
CA GLY A 287 2.07 10.40 -1.62
C GLY A 287 3.35 10.07 -0.87
N CYS A 288 3.43 8.86 -0.31
CA CYS A 288 4.62 8.39 0.43
C CYS A 288 5.74 7.87 -0.48
N GLY A 289 5.45 7.62 -1.76
CA GLY A 289 6.38 6.97 -2.69
C GLY A 289 6.52 5.47 -2.41
N ASP A 290 7.58 4.86 -2.93
CA ASP A 290 7.82 3.43 -2.75
C ASP A 290 8.69 3.18 -1.51
N VAL A 291 8.40 2.10 -0.79
CA VAL A 291 9.32 1.51 0.19
C VAL A 291 10.23 0.51 -0.50
N ILE A 292 9.65 -0.30 -1.40
CA ILE A 292 10.39 -1.27 -2.21
C ILE A 292 9.68 -1.50 -3.55
N ASN A 293 10.46 -1.58 -4.62
CA ASN A 293 10.04 -1.88 -5.98
C ASN A 293 11.17 -2.58 -6.76
N ASP A 294 10.90 -2.99 -8.00
CA ASP A 294 11.85 -3.62 -8.93
C ASP A 294 12.14 -2.80 -10.20
N TYR A 295 11.75 -1.52 -10.23
CA TYR A 295 11.90 -0.64 -11.40
C TYR A 295 12.67 0.66 -11.11
N GLU A 296 12.77 1.10 -9.87
CA GLU A 296 13.53 2.29 -9.50
C GLU A 296 15.03 2.00 -9.57
N GLY A 297 15.74 2.74 -10.42
CA GLY A 297 17.13 2.46 -10.80
C GLY A 297 17.30 1.87 -12.21
N ILE A 298 16.21 1.45 -12.87
CA ILE A 298 16.20 1.25 -14.33
C ILE A 298 15.96 2.63 -14.97
N GLY A 299 17.05 3.30 -15.37
CA GLY A 299 16.96 4.61 -16.02
C GLY A 299 16.05 4.60 -17.27
N GLY A 300 15.43 5.74 -17.57
CA GLY A 300 14.52 5.91 -18.72
C GLY A 300 13.08 6.30 -18.35
N HIS A 301 12.73 6.30 -17.07
CA HIS A 301 11.44 6.83 -16.58
C HIS A 301 11.48 8.31 -16.19
N GLU A 302 12.68 8.90 -16.08
CA GLU A 302 12.90 10.35 -15.96
C GLU A 302 12.41 11.13 -17.20
N GLY A 303 12.12 10.42 -18.30
CA GLY A 303 11.51 10.95 -19.52
C GLY A 303 10.07 10.46 -19.78
N ALA A 304 9.41 9.80 -18.81
CA ALA A 304 8.04 9.32 -18.96
C ALA A 304 6.97 10.44 -18.91
N GLU A 305 7.37 11.70 -19.12
CA GLU A 305 6.52 12.74 -19.71
C GLU A 305 6.45 12.66 -21.26
N THR A 306 7.14 11.70 -21.93
CA THR A 306 7.18 11.64 -23.41
C THR A 306 7.20 10.23 -24.01
N ALA A 307 6.39 9.31 -23.48
CA ALA A 307 6.09 8.05 -24.18
C ALA A 307 4.64 7.58 -23.95
N LEU A 308 3.68 8.48 -24.22
CA LEU A 308 2.43 8.02 -24.80
C LEU A 308 2.75 7.56 -26.22
N PRO A 309 2.45 6.32 -26.63
CA PRO A 309 2.52 5.96 -28.03
C PRO A 309 1.62 6.91 -28.82
N ASP A 310 2.21 7.51 -29.85
CA ASP A 310 1.56 8.24 -30.92
C ASP A 310 0.22 7.58 -31.25
N HIS A 311 -0.90 8.24 -30.95
CA HIS A 311 -2.15 8.26 -31.72
C HIS A 311 -3.21 9.02 -30.92
N VAL A 312 -3.36 10.31 -31.23
CA VAL A 312 -4.63 11.06 -31.41
C VAL A 312 -4.30 12.56 -31.33
N ARG A 313 -4.20 13.20 -32.49
CA ARG A 313 -4.30 14.65 -32.62
C ARG A 313 -5.78 15.02 -32.71
N PHE A 314 -6.24 15.98 -31.92
CA PHE A 314 -7.40 16.84 -32.24
C PHE A 314 -7.14 18.25 -31.66
N PRO A 315 -7.71 19.29 -32.29
CA PRO A 315 -7.05 20.51 -32.77
C PRO A 315 -6.46 21.43 -31.70
#